data_AF-A0A6B1DCE7-F1
#
_entry.id   AF-A0A6B1DCE7-F1
#
_cell.length_a   1.000
_cell.length_b   1.000
_cell.length_c   1.000
_cell.angle_alpha   90.00
_cell.angle_beta   90.00
_cell.angle_gamma   90.00
#
_symmetry.space_group_name_H-M   'P 1'
#
loop_
_entity.id
_entity.type
_entity.pdbx_description
1 polymer ?
#
loop_
_entity_poly.entity_id
_entity_poly.type
_entity_poly.pdbx_seq_one_letter_code
_entity_poly.pdbx_strand_id
1 'polypeptide(L)'
;MTRAYEGALPPVNQLILGILLLEETENAVTGAQAASMLTLWQALQSGTIQNQTERAALLRQIEGTLTESQIQAIGGLQLTFTDLNQWAQDNGIEMPRFGQGGQGGQGGQGGQGGILADMSQEERAAFRQEMQNLSPEERRERLQEMGVEIPEGGFQGQGGQGGPGGGGRLSFLMGPLIELLESKAAF
;
A
#
# COMPACT_ATOMS: atom_id res chain seq x y z
N MET A 1 -0.08 17.15 11.10
CA MET A 1 0.44 16.50 9.89
C MET A 1 1.72 15.78 10.24
N THR A 2 1.81 14.50 9.84
CA THR A 2 3.00 13.65 10.00
C THR A 2 4.18 14.19 9.19
N ARG A 3 5.39 14.04 9.73
CA ARG A 3 6.60 14.73 9.24
C ARG A 3 7.21 13.98 8.05
N ALA A 4 7.78 14.73 7.11
CA ALA A 4 8.65 14.19 6.09
C ALA A 4 10.08 14.12 6.64
N TYR A 5 10.58 12.91 6.85
CA TYR A 5 11.96 12.58 7.18
C TYR A 5 12.40 11.39 6.32
N GLU A 6 13.69 11.08 6.31
CA GLU A 6 14.24 10.03 5.47
C GLU A 6 13.61 8.67 5.79
N GLY A 7 13.08 7.98 4.77
CA GLY A 7 12.42 6.68 4.95
C GLY A 7 11.03 6.73 5.61
N ALA A 8 10.48 7.93 5.86
CA ALA A 8 9.15 8.08 6.46
C ALA A 8 8.07 7.39 5.62
N LEU A 9 7.12 6.74 6.29
CA LEU A 9 5.94 6.23 5.61
C LEU A 9 5.14 7.36 4.96
N PRO A 10 4.32 7.08 3.94
CA PRO A 10 3.36 8.06 3.43
C PRO A 10 2.47 8.61 4.56
N PRO A 11 2.07 9.90 4.54
CA PRO A 11 1.40 10.54 5.69
C PRO A 11 0.16 9.81 6.22
N VAL A 12 -0.67 9.28 5.31
CA VAL A 12 -1.86 8.50 5.67
C VAL A 12 -1.49 7.22 6.43
N ASN A 13 -0.39 6.58 6.07
CA ASN A 13 0.03 5.33 6.66
C ASN A 13 0.71 5.56 8.01
N GLN A 14 1.45 6.67 8.16
CA GLN A 14 1.90 7.14 9.47
C GLN A 14 0.71 7.40 10.40
N LEU A 15 -0.39 7.96 9.88
CA LEU A 15 -1.59 8.18 10.69
C LEU A 15 -2.24 6.85 11.10
N ILE A 16 -2.44 5.92 10.16
CA ILE A 16 -3.06 4.62 10.45
C ILE A 16 -2.21 3.81 11.44
N LEU A 17 -0.93 3.59 11.15
CA LEU A 17 -0.02 2.83 12.02
C LEU A 17 0.21 3.57 13.35
N GLY A 18 0.26 4.90 13.32
CA GLY A 18 0.33 5.72 14.51
C GLY A 18 -0.85 5.49 15.45
N ILE A 19 -2.09 5.52 14.95
CA ILE A 19 -3.30 5.24 15.74
C ILE A 19 -3.24 3.83 16.35
N LEU A 20 -2.79 2.84 15.57
CA LEU A 20 -2.64 1.46 16.06
C LEU A 20 -1.63 1.38 17.22
N LEU A 21 -0.50 2.07 17.11
CA LEU A 21 0.56 2.07 18.13
C LEU A 21 0.23 2.94 19.35
N LEU A 22 -0.65 3.93 19.22
CA LEU A 22 -1.11 4.73 20.37
C LEU A 22 -1.80 3.88 21.43
N GLU A 23 -2.38 2.74 21.05
CA GLU A 23 -3.07 1.82 21.96
C GLU A 23 -2.18 1.21 23.02
N GLU A 24 -0.89 1.11 22.74
CA GLU A 24 0.11 0.62 23.69
C GLU A 24 0.65 1.74 24.59
N THR A 25 0.02 2.92 24.56
CA THR A 25 0.46 4.12 25.28
C THR A 25 -0.66 4.75 26.09
N GLU A 26 -0.30 5.71 26.93
CA GLU A 26 -1.26 6.57 27.65
C GLU A 26 -2.12 7.46 26.73
N ASN A 27 -1.74 7.56 25.45
CA ASN A 27 -2.44 8.37 24.44
C ASN A 27 -3.41 7.54 23.58
N ALA A 28 -3.81 6.34 24.03
CA ALA A 28 -4.78 5.50 23.35
C ALA A 28 -6.05 6.29 22.93
N VAL A 29 -6.64 5.92 21.79
CA VAL A 29 -7.82 6.67 21.31
C VAL A 29 -9.03 6.30 22.18
N THR A 30 -9.90 7.28 22.43
CA THR A 30 -11.12 7.07 23.22
C THR A 30 -12.24 6.46 22.37
N GLY A 31 -13.26 5.86 22.99
CA GLY A 31 -14.43 5.31 22.28
C GLY A 31 -15.17 6.36 21.43
N ALA A 32 -15.32 7.58 21.95
CA ALA A 32 -15.94 8.70 21.22
C ALA A 32 -15.13 9.12 19.98
N GLN A 33 -13.80 9.16 20.10
CA GLN A 33 -12.91 9.42 18.96
C GLN A 33 -12.99 8.27 17.95
N ALA A 34 -12.99 7.03 18.44
CA ALA A 34 -13.05 5.83 17.60
C ALA A 34 -14.33 5.79 16.75
N ALA A 35 -15.50 6.03 17.35
CA ALA A 35 -16.77 6.08 16.64
C ALA A 35 -16.80 7.15 15.55
N SER A 36 -16.24 8.33 15.84
CA SER A 36 -16.12 9.43 14.87
C SER A 36 -15.20 9.07 13.71
N MET A 37 -14.02 8.50 14.00
CA MET A 37 -13.05 8.09 12.98
C MET A 37 -13.54 6.93 12.13
N LEU A 38 -14.23 5.95 12.73
CA LEU A 38 -14.70 4.74 12.04
C LEU A 38 -15.52 5.09 10.81
N THR A 39 -16.48 6.02 10.95
CA THR A 39 -17.35 6.46 9.85
C THR A 39 -16.54 7.11 8.72
N LEU A 40 -15.53 7.92 9.06
CA LEU A 40 -14.69 8.61 8.09
C LEU A 40 -13.75 7.65 7.34
N TRP A 41 -13.18 6.67 8.04
CA TRP A 41 -12.33 5.64 7.45
C TRP A 41 -13.11 4.70 6.54
N GLN A 42 -14.33 4.30 6.92
CA GLN A 42 -15.22 3.50 6.07
C GLN A 42 -15.60 4.25 4.79
N ALA A 43 -15.87 5.56 4.88
CA ALA A 43 -16.13 6.39 3.70
C ALA A 43 -14.92 6.41 2.74
N LEU A 44 -13.70 6.56 3.28
CA LEU A 44 -12.47 6.48 2.48
C LEU A 44 -12.23 5.09 1.88
N GLN A 45 -12.56 4.02 2.60
CA GLN A 45 -12.39 2.64 2.15
C GLN A 45 -13.38 2.25 1.05
N SER A 46 -14.62 2.77 1.11
CA SER A 46 -15.68 2.44 0.16
C SER A 46 -15.33 2.72 -1.31
N GLY A 47 -14.32 3.57 -1.56
CA GLY A 47 -13.92 3.99 -2.89
C GLY A 47 -14.96 4.88 -3.60
N THR A 48 -16.05 5.25 -2.93
CA THR A 48 -17.07 6.14 -3.50
C THR A 48 -16.51 7.54 -3.74
N ILE A 49 -15.58 7.98 -2.89
CA ILE A 49 -14.92 9.28 -2.99
C ILE A 49 -13.69 9.14 -3.89
N GLN A 50 -13.85 9.51 -5.15
CA GLN A 50 -12.79 9.49 -6.17
C GLN A 50 -11.96 10.79 -6.17
N ASN A 51 -12.55 11.90 -5.73
CA ASN A 51 -11.92 13.21 -5.75
C ASN A 51 -10.79 13.32 -4.71
N GLN A 52 -9.57 13.65 -5.14
CA GLN A 52 -8.40 13.75 -4.25
C GLN A 52 -8.54 14.86 -3.19
N THR A 53 -9.13 16.00 -3.54
CA THR A 53 -9.37 17.12 -2.60
C THR A 53 -10.33 16.71 -1.49
N GLU A 54 -11.39 15.99 -1.85
CA GLU A 54 -12.39 15.48 -0.91
C GLU A 54 -11.76 14.42 0.02
N ARG A 55 -11.00 13.48 -0.54
CA ARG A 55 -10.24 12.51 0.26
C ARG A 55 -9.28 13.20 1.23
N ALA A 56 -8.56 14.22 0.79
CA ALA A 56 -7.68 15.00 1.64
C ALA A 56 -8.44 15.75 2.74
N ALA A 57 -9.67 16.23 2.46
CA ALA A 57 -10.53 16.85 3.47
C ALA A 57 -10.97 15.85 4.55
N LEU A 58 -11.38 14.64 4.15
CA LEU A 58 -11.73 13.58 5.10
C LEU A 58 -10.54 13.18 5.97
N LEU A 59 -9.34 13.06 5.39
CA LEU A 59 -8.12 12.77 6.15
C LEU A 59 -7.81 13.87 7.18
N ARG A 60 -7.99 15.14 6.84
CA ARG A 60 -7.88 16.24 7.82
C ARG A 60 -8.95 16.18 8.90
N GLN A 61 -10.17 15.75 8.56
CA GLN A 61 -11.23 15.59 9.54
C GLN A 61 -10.92 14.45 10.52
N ILE A 62 -10.40 13.33 10.03
CA ILE A 62 -9.91 12.22 10.89
C ILE A 62 -8.82 12.74 11.82
N GLU A 63 -7.82 13.43 11.28
CA GLU A 63 -6.74 14.01 12.08
C GLU A 63 -7.29 14.97 13.15
N GLY A 64 -8.31 15.76 12.82
CA GLY A 64 -8.98 16.67 13.74
C GLY A 64 -9.79 16.00 14.85
N THR A 65 -9.99 14.68 14.81
CA THR A 65 -10.59 13.92 15.92
C THR A 65 -9.57 13.58 17.01
N LEU A 66 -8.28 13.57 16.67
CA LEU A 66 -7.19 13.30 17.60
C LEU A 66 -6.83 14.57 18.39
N THR A 67 -6.39 14.37 19.63
CA THR A 67 -5.86 15.46 20.47
C THR A 67 -4.47 15.87 20.00
N GLU A 68 -4.03 17.07 20.38
CA GLU A 68 -2.68 17.53 20.06
C GLU A 68 -1.61 16.59 20.62
N SER A 69 -1.79 16.07 21.84
CA SER A 69 -0.89 15.10 22.47
C SER A 69 -0.78 13.80 21.65
N GLN A 70 -1.90 13.30 21.13
CA GLN A 70 -1.91 12.11 20.25
C GLN A 70 -1.18 12.37 18.93
N ILE A 71 -1.39 13.53 18.31
CA ILE A 71 -0.68 13.90 17.07
C ILE A 71 0.83 14.05 17.32
N GLN A 72 1.22 14.65 18.45
CA GLN A 72 2.62 14.77 18.83
C GLN A 72 3.25 13.39 19.11
N ALA A 73 2.54 12.50 19.81
CA ALA A 73 2.98 11.14 20.06
C ALA A 73 3.20 10.37 18.75
N ILE A 74 2.25 10.40 17.81
CA ILE A 74 2.40 9.79 16.48
C ILE A 74 3.60 10.38 15.74
N GLY A 75 3.78 11.71 15.79
CA GLY A 75 4.93 12.37 15.18
C GLY A 75 6.28 12.00 15.81
N GLY A 76 6.28 11.66 17.11
CA GLY A 76 7.46 11.22 17.87
C GLY A 76 7.90 9.79 17.56
N LEU A 77 7.00 8.95 17.04
CA LEU A 77 7.32 7.57 16.66
C LEU A 77 8.26 7.47 15.45
N GLN A 78 8.31 8.51 14.61
CA GLN A 78 9.13 8.53 13.39
C GLN A 78 8.99 7.27 12.51
N LEU A 79 7.75 6.82 12.32
CA LEU A 79 7.39 5.62 11.56
C LEU A 79 7.97 5.54 10.14
N THR A 80 8.83 4.54 9.95
CA THR A 80 9.47 4.17 8.69
C THR A 80 8.88 2.88 8.10
N PHE A 81 9.34 2.51 6.90
CA PHE A 81 9.04 1.20 6.32
C PHE A 81 9.57 0.02 7.15
N THR A 82 10.65 0.22 7.91
CA THR A 82 11.19 -0.80 8.82
C THR A 82 10.20 -1.06 9.95
N ASP A 83 9.69 0.00 10.59
CA ASP A 83 8.73 -0.10 11.69
C ASP A 83 7.43 -0.75 11.23
N LEU A 84 6.95 -0.38 10.05
CA LEU A 84 5.80 -1.01 9.42
C LEU A 84 6.00 -2.52 9.22
N ASN A 85 7.17 -2.93 8.73
CA ASN A 85 7.47 -4.34 8.51
C ASN A 85 7.62 -5.12 9.82
N GLN A 86 8.19 -4.50 10.84
CA GLN A 86 8.26 -5.08 12.18
C GLN A 86 6.85 -5.25 12.77
N TRP A 87 6.03 -4.20 12.76
CA TRP A 87 4.65 -4.26 13.24
C TRP A 87 3.84 -5.35 12.52
N ALA A 88 3.98 -5.48 11.20
CA ALA A 88 3.28 -6.51 10.46
C ALA A 88 3.70 -7.93 10.89
N GLN A 89 4.99 -8.16 11.11
CA GLN A 89 5.51 -9.44 11.61
C GLN A 89 5.01 -9.76 13.03
N ASP A 90 5.06 -8.76 13.92
CA ASP A 90 4.62 -8.90 15.32
C ASP A 90 3.12 -9.22 15.41
N ASN A 91 2.32 -8.72 14.47
CA ASN A 91 0.88 -8.96 14.39
C ASN A 91 0.50 -10.15 13.49
N GLY A 92 1.47 -10.94 13.02
CA GLY A 92 1.23 -12.11 12.16
C GLY A 92 0.63 -11.77 10.80
N ILE A 93 0.76 -10.53 10.35
CA ILE A 93 0.24 -10.05 9.07
C ILE A 93 1.26 -10.40 7.98
N GLU A 94 0.89 -11.35 7.14
CA GLU A 94 1.65 -11.66 5.93
C GLU A 94 1.53 -10.51 4.93
N MET A 95 2.54 -9.63 4.91
CA MET A 95 2.64 -8.67 3.82
C MET A 95 2.88 -9.42 2.50
N PRO A 96 2.21 -9.02 1.40
CA PRO A 96 2.50 -9.60 0.11
C PRO A 96 3.98 -9.41 -0.18
N ARG A 97 4.75 -10.51 -0.20
CA ARG A 97 6.17 -10.46 -0.56
C ARG A 97 6.27 -10.14 -2.05
N PHE A 98 6.35 -8.85 -2.37
CA PHE A 98 6.63 -8.43 -3.72
C PHE A 98 8.09 -8.78 -4.07
N GLY A 99 8.27 -9.80 -4.92
CA GLY A 99 9.56 -10.09 -5.56
C GLY A 99 10.42 -11.18 -4.91
N GLN A 100 9.94 -11.93 -3.91
CA GLN A 100 10.61 -13.15 -3.45
C GLN A 100 9.75 -14.35 -3.82
N GLY A 101 10.24 -15.15 -4.78
CA GLY A 101 9.56 -16.35 -5.26
C GLY A 101 9.12 -17.25 -4.11
N GLY A 102 7.82 -17.33 -3.89
CA GLY A 102 7.17 -18.32 -3.06
C GLY A 102 6.99 -19.60 -3.87
N GLN A 103 7.88 -20.55 -3.63
CA GLN A 103 7.70 -21.95 -3.96
C GLN A 103 6.45 -22.43 -3.20
N GLY A 104 5.36 -22.72 -3.93
CA GLY A 104 4.16 -23.35 -3.40
C GLY A 104 2.89 -22.49 -3.49
N GLY A 105 2.08 -22.72 -4.52
CA GLY A 105 0.74 -22.14 -4.65
C GLY A 105 0.32 -21.92 -6.10
N GLN A 106 -0.27 -22.94 -6.71
CA GLN A 106 -0.99 -22.84 -7.98
C GLN A 106 -2.04 -21.73 -7.93
N GLY A 107 -1.98 -20.78 -8.87
CA GLY A 107 -3.09 -19.83 -9.09
C GLY A 107 -2.65 -18.48 -9.61
N GLY A 108 -2.04 -18.44 -10.80
CA GLY A 108 -1.68 -17.20 -11.48
C GLY A 108 -1.36 -17.43 -12.94
N GLN A 109 -2.34 -17.91 -13.71
CA GLN A 109 -2.25 -17.91 -15.17
C GLN A 109 -2.28 -16.45 -15.64
N GLY A 110 -1.13 -15.92 -16.02
CA GLY A 110 -0.98 -14.57 -16.56
C GLY A 110 0.43 -14.37 -17.09
N GLY A 111 0.73 -15.00 -18.24
CA GLY A 111 2.01 -14.87 -18.93
C GLY A 111 2.47 -16.23 -19.46
N GLN A 112 2.04 -16.55 -20.68
CA GLN A 112 2.40 -17.77 -21.40
C GLN A 112 3.91 -17.97 -21.43
N GLY A 113 4.33 -19.24 -21.33
CA GLY A 113 5.73 -19.65 -21.35
C GLY A 113 6.45 -19.08 -22.56
N GLY A 114 7.34 -18.13 -22.30
CA GLY A 114 8.26 -17.55 -23.26
C GLY A 114 9.66 -17.55 -22.65
N ILE A 115 10.66 -17.32 -23.50
CA ILE A 115 12.11 -17.35 -23.23
C ILE A 115 12.50 -16.73 -21.86
N LEU A 116 11.76 -15.73 -21.37
CA LEU A 116 11.94 -15.15 -20.04
C LEU A 116 11.81 -16.15 -18.87
N ALA A 117 11.02 -17.21 -18.98
CA ALA A 117 10.85 -18.23 -17.94
C ALA A 117 12.07 -19.15 -17.80
N ASP A 118 12.90 -19.24 -18.84
CA ASP A 118 14.13 -20.06 -18.87
C ASP A 118 15.38 -19.26 -18.43
N MET A 119 15.34 -17.93 -18.53
CA MET A 119 16.45 -17.04 -18.16
C MET A 119 16.77 -17.07 -16.65
N SER A 120 18.06 -16.93 -16.32
CA SER A 120 18.54 -16.78 -14.94
C SER A 120 18.07 -15.45 -14.31
N GLN A 121 18.18 -15.35 -12.98
CA GLN A 121 17.73 -14.16 -12.24
C GLN A 121 18.51 -12.89 -12.64
N GLU A 122 19.81 -13.02 -12.93
CA GLU A 122 20.68 -11.93 -13.39
C GLU A 122 20.29 -11.48 -14.80
N GLU A 123 20.08 -12.43 -15.71
CA GLU A 123 19.68 -12.14 -17.08
C GLU A 123 18.30 -11.46 -17.14
N ARG A 124 17.37 -11.85 -16.26
CA ARG A 124 16.07 -11.15 -16.12
C ARG A 124 16.22 -9.74 -15.59
N ALA A 125 17.17 -9.50 -14.67
CA ALA A 125 17.40 -8.17 -14.12
C ALA A 125 17.98 -7.23 -15.18
N ALA A 126 18.98 -7.70 -15.94
CA ALA A 126 19.55 -6.99 -17.08
C ALA A 126 18.48 -6.73 -18.15
N PHE A 127 17.68 -7.74 -18.48
CA PHE A 127 16.59 -7.62 -19.44
C PHE A 127 15.54 -6.57 -19.03
N ARG A 128 15.16 -6.53 -17.75
CA ARG A 128 14.25 -5.47 -17.25
C ARG A 128 14.88 -4.09 -17.34
N GLN A 129 16.18 -3.97 -17.08
CA GLN A 129 16.89 -2.70 -17.13
C GLN A 129 17.02 -2.19 -18.58
N GLU A 130 17.35 -3.08 -19.51
CA GLU A 130 17.35 -2.82 -20.95
C GLU A 130 15.98 -2.34 -21.41
N MET A 131 14.91 -3.08 -21.06
CA MET A 131 13.54 -2.73 -21.44
C MET A 131 13.10 -1.38 -20.88
N GLN A 132 13.54 -0.99 -19.69
CA GLN A 132 13.23 0.32 -19.10
C GLN A 132 13.89 1.49 -19.85
N ASN A 133 15.06 1.25 -20.45
CA ASN A 133 15.80 2.26 -21.21
C ASN A 133 15.31 2.40 -22.67
N LEU A 134 14.59 1.41 -23.18
CA LEU A 134 13.98 1.45 -24.52
C LEU A 134 12.68 2.27 -24.53
N SER A 135 12.44 2.96 -25.65
CA SER A 135 11.15 3.61 -25.89
C SER A 135 10.02 2.59 -26.03
N PRO A 136 8.74 2.99 -25.88
CA PRO A 136 7.61 2.06 -25.99
C PRO A 136 7.54 1.33 -27.34
N GLU A 137 8.04 1.93 -28.42
CA GLU A 137 8.06 1.31 -29.76
C GLU A 137 9.19 0.28 -29.87
N GLU A 138 10.41 0.65 -29.50
CA GLU A 138 11.57 -0.25 -29.48
C GLU A 138 11.35 -1.44 -28.54
N ARG A 139 10.66 -1.20 -27.42
CA ARG A 139 10.28 -2.25 -26.47
C ARG A 139 9.36 -3.29 -27.10
N ARG A 140 8.46 -2.89 -28.00
CA ARG A 140 7.55 -3.81 -28.70
C ARG A 140 8.29 -4.63 -29.74
N GLU A 141 9.16 -4.00 -30.50
CA GLU A 141 10.02 -4.68 -31.48
C GLU A 141 10.90 -5.72 -30.80
N ARG A 142 11.53 -5.37 -29.67
CA ARG A 142 12.35 -6.28 -28.87
C ARG A 142 11.58 -7.50 -28.36
N LEU A 143 10.31 -7.33 -28.01
CA LEU A 143 9.43 -8.42 -27.59
C LEU A 143 9.03 -9.33 -28.76
N GLN A 144 8.75 -8.74 -29.93
CA GLN A 144 8.47 -9.50 -31.15
C GLN A 144 9.70 -10.32 -31.61
N GLU A 145 10.91 -9.77 -31.51
CA GLU A 145 12.16 -10.50 -31.82
C GLU A 145 12.34 -11.76 -30.96
N MET A 146 11.89 -11.72 -29.70
CA MET A 146 11.94 -12.88 -28.80
C MET A 146 10.77 -13.85 -28.99
N GLY A 147 9.97 -13.68 -30.05
CA GLY A 147 8.77 -14.48 -30.30
C GLY A 147 7.67 -14.27 -29.27
N VAL A 148 7.70 -13.17 -28.51
CA VAL A 148 6.66 -12.79 -27.56
C VAL A 148 5.65 -11.92 -28.31
N GLU A 149 4.59 -12.54 -28.82
CA GLU A 149 3.51 -11.83 -29.50
C GLU A 149 2.71 -11.00 -28.48
N ILE A 150 2.81 -9.68 -28.58
CA ILE A 150 1.92 -8.75 -27.87
C ILE A 150 0.68 -8.57 -28.75
N PRO A 151 -0.53 -8.99 -28.34
CA PRO A 151 -1.72 -8.84 -29.15
C PRO A 151 -2.01 -7.36 -29.46
N GLU A 152 -2.57 -7.08 -30.64
CA GLU A 152 -2.84 -5.72 -31.17
C GLU A 152 -3.80 -4.86 -30.32
N GLY A 153 -4.35 -5.42 -29.23
CA GLY A 153 -5.01 -4.66 -28.15
C GLY A 153 -4.05 -3.99 -27.16
N GLY A 154 -2.74 -4.13 -27.33
CA GLY A 154 -1.72 -3.57 -26.43
C GLY A 154 -1.89 -4.04 -24.98
N PHE A 155 -1.08 -3.50 -24.07
CA PHE A 155 -1.33 -3.58 -22.63
C PHE A 155 -2.58 -2.77 -22.23
N GLN A 156 -3.70 -2.89 -22.96
CA GLN A 156 -4.98 -2.39 -22.51
C GLN A 156 -5.41 -3.21 -21.30
N GLY A 157 -4.95 -2.74 -20.14
CA GLY A 157 -5.77 -2.74 -18.95
C GLY A 157 -6.34 -4.09 -18.56
N GLN A 158 -5.50 -5.13 -18.48
CA GLN A 158 -5.58 -5.90 -17.24
C GLN A 158 -4.96 -5.00 -16.17
N GLY A 159 -5.76 -4.01 -15.77
CA GLY A 159 -5.58 -3.33 -14.51
C GLY A 159 -5.65 -4.41 -13.45
N GLY A 160 -4.48 -4.95 -13.07
CA GLY A 160 -4.15 -4.90 -11.67
C GLY A 160 -4.49 -3.46 -11.26
N GLN A 161 -5.61 -3.32 -10.57
CA GLN A 161 -6.21 -2.06 -10.17
C GLN A 161 -5.17 -1.32 -9.32
N GLY A 162 -4.33 -0.56 -9.99
CA GLY A 162 -3.13 0.07 -9.48
C GLY A 162 -2.89 1.31 -10.32
N GLY A 163 -3.92 2.16 -10.38
CA GLY A 163 -3.79 3.49 -10.93
C GLY A 163 -2.71 4.30 -10.18
N PRO A 164 -2.31 5.46 -10.72
CA PRO A 164 -1.36 6.36 -10.10
C PRO A 164 -2.01 7.05 -8.90
N GLY A 165 -2.13 6.29 -7.83
CA GLY A 165 -2.46 6.70 -6.48
C GLY A 165 -1.82 5.65 -5.59
N GLY A 166 -0.82 6.03 -4.81
CA GLY A 166 -0.04 5.13 -3.95
C GLY A 166 -0.86 4.50 -2.81
N GLY A 167 -1.92 3.75 -3.14
CA GLY A 167 -2.84 3.10 -2.20
C GLY A 167 -2.83 1.57 -2.27
N GLY A 168 -2.38 0.96 -3.37
CA GLY A 168 -2.40 -0.51 -3.52
C GLY A 168 -1.34 -1.27 -2.73
N ARG A 169 -0.37 -0.58 -2.13
CA ARG A 169 0.73 -1.24 -1.39
C ARG A 169 0.44 -1.45 0.09
N LEU A 170 -0.52 -0.73 0.68
CA LEU A 170 -0.68 -0.61 2.13
C LEU A 170 -2.15 -0.69 2.60
N SER A 171 -3.05 -1.20 1.76
CA SER A 171 -4.45 -1.50 2.15
C SER A 171 -4.56 -2.48 3.32
N PHE A 172 -3.53 -3.27 3.61
CA PHE A 172 -3.56 -4.24 4.72
C PHE A 172 -3.66 -3.57 6.10
N LEU A 173 -3.21 -2.31 6.24
CA LEU A 173 -3.30 -1.57 7.50
C LEU A 173 -4.74 -1.16 7.85
N MET A 174 -5.62 -1.08 6.85
CA MET A 174 -6.99 -0.63 7.05
C MET A 174 -7.82 -1.63 7.85
N GLY A 175 -7.61 -2.93 7.66
CA GLY A 175 -8.38 -3.96 8.39
C GLY A 175 -8.20 -3.84 9.90
N PRO A 176 -6.96 -3.95 10.42
CA PRO A 176 -6.67 -3.82 11.85
C PRO A 176 -7.10 -2.48 12.43
N LEU A 177 -7.01 -1.39 11.65
CA LEU A 177 -7.51 -0.09 12.09
C LEU A 177 -9.02 -0.11 12.30
N ILE A 178 -9.79 -0.63 11.34
CA ILE A 178 -11.25 -0.70 11.45
C ILE A 178 -11.65 -1.57 12.64
N GLU A 179 -11.02 -2.73 12.83
CA GLU A 179 -11.29 -3.61 13.98
C GLU A 179 -11.01 -2.92 15.32
N LEU A 180 -9.90 -2.19 15.44
CA LEU A 180 -9.59 -1.41 16.63
C LEU A 180 -10.68 -0.36 16.91
N LEU A 181 -11.07 0.39 15.88
CA LEU A 181 -12.06 1.46 16.03
C LEU A 181 -13.46 0.92 16.36
N GLU A 182 -13.85 -0.21 15.77
CA GLU A 182 -15.10 -0.91 16.09
C GLU A 182 -15.11 -1.41 17.52
N SER A 183 -14.03 -2.08 17.95
CA SER A 183 -13.87 -2.56 19.32
C SER A 183 -14.04 -1.42 20.32
N LYS A 184 -13.36 -0.29 20.10
CA LYS A 184 -13.45 0.86 21.00
C LYS A 184 -14.76 1.61 20.95
N ALA A 185 -15.40 1.70 19.80
CA ALA A 185 -16.70 2.37 19.68
C ALA A 185 -17.81 1.61 20.40
N ALA A 186 -17.60 0.34 20.73
CA ALA A 186 -18.56 -0.50 21.44
C ALA A 186 -18.54 -0.32 22.98
N PHE A 187 -17.56 0.40 23.54
CA PHE A 187 -17.41 0.66 24.98
C PHE A 187 -17.55 2.15 25.31
#